data_AF-A0A946FPC4-F1
#
_entry.id   AF-A0A946FPC4-F1
#
_cell.length_a   1.000
_cell.length_b   1.000
_cell.length_c   1.000
_cell.angle_alpha   90.00
_cell.angle_beta   90.00
_cell.angle_gamma   90.00
#
_symmetry.space_group_name_H-M   'P 1'
#
loop_
_entity.id
_entity.type
_entity.pdbx_description
1 polymer ?
#
loop_
_entity_poly.entity_id
_entity_poly.type
_entity_poly.pdbx_seq_one_letter_code
_entity_poly.pdbx_strand_id
1 'polypeptide(L)'
;MDHLGIETFDVVGFCIGGPLIWNPLRRAGDRVNAAVLVHPSGYRPEMPDLFYQNNIKGWAPKFLESRPDVNQADVEAYLHNMYTNRADYVFTVDRDFVANCQTPILILPDDVPAHPFAPAMESALLAPNAQVSLYPWRQPDAHIPLAVRHVRTFLKAAQQY
;
A
#
# COMPACT_ATOMS: atom_id res chain seq x y z
N MET A 1 -2.76 -6.01 16.63
CA MET A 1 -3.85 -7.01 16.62
C MET A 1 -3.85 -7.85 17.87
N ASP A 2 -2.69 -8.33 18.34
CA ASP A 2 -2.58 -9.09 19.61
C ASP A 2 -3.16 -8.34 20.82
N HIS A 3 -2.80 -7.06 20.98
CA HIS A 3 -3.37 -6.23 22.05
C HIS A 3 -4.90 -6.13 22.00
N LEU A 4 -5.50 -6.27 20.82
CA LEU A 4 -6.95 -6.21 20.62
C LEU A 4 -7.62 -7.59 20.69
N GLY A 5 -6.85 -8.68 20.84
CA GLY A 5 -7.38 -10.06 20.84
C GLY A 5 -7.98 -10.51 19.50
N ILE A 6 -7.63 -9.86 18.39
CA ILE A 6 -8.17 -10.20 17.07
C ILE A 6 -7.24 -11.22 16.39
N GLU A 7 -7.73 -12.44 16.20
CA GLU A 7 -6.98 -13.54 15.61
C GLU A 7 -6.82 -13.37 14.09
N THR A 8 -7.92 -13.20 13.37
CA THR A 8 -7.95 -13.01 11.92
C THR A 8 -8.63 -11.69 11.53
N PHE A 9 -8.17 -11.04 10.47
CA PHE A 9 -8.70 -9.77 10.03
C PHE A 9 -8.54 -9.53 8.53
N ASP A 10 -9.42 -8.70 7.98
CA ASP A 10 -9.23 -8.07 6.68
C ASP A 10 -8.46 -6.76 6.84
N VAL A 11 -7.67 -6.36 5.85
CA VAL A 11 -6.94 -5.08 5.87
C VAL A 11 -7.21 -4.26 4.62
N VAL A 12 -7.54 -2.99 4.81
CA VAL A 12 -7.79 -2.04 3.71
C VAL A 12 -6.88 -0.83 3.90
N GLY A 13 -6.14 -0.46 2.86
CA GLY A 13 -5.13 0.59 2.91
C GLY A 13 -5.21 1.50 1.70
N PHE A 14 -5.10 2.80 1.95
CA PHE A 14 -5.14 3.85 0.94
C PHE A 14 -3.75 4.47 0.79
N CYS A 15 -3.32 4.79 -0.43
CA CYS A 15 -2.05 5.49 -0.66
C CYS A 15 -0.87 4.73 -0.02
N ILE A 16 -0.19 5.30 0.96
CA ILE A 16 0.91 4.66 1.72
C ILE A 16 0.47 3.41 2.47
N GLY A 17 -0.81 3.29 2.79
CA GLY A 17 -1.40 2.07 3.35
C GLY A 17 -1.19 0.86 2.44
N GLY A 18 -1.05 1.07 1.13
CA GLY A 18 -0.77 0.02 0.16
C GLY A 18 0.56 -0.69 0.43
N PRO A 19 1.71 0.01 0.31
CA PRO A 19 3.01 -0.48 0.75
C PRO A 19 2.98 -1.08 2.17
N LEU A 20 2.34 -0.41 3.12
CA LEU A 20 2.38 -0.85 4.51
C LEU A 20 1.62 -2.17 4.77
N ILE A 21 0.58 -2.49 3.99
CA ILE A 21 -0.17 -3.76 4.06
C ILE A 21 0.72 -4.98 3.76
N TRP A 22 1.74 -4.85 2.93
CA TRP A 22 2.65 -5.96 2.68
C TRP A 22 3.44 -6.41 3.92
N ASN A 23 3.60 -5.54 4.92
CA ASN A 23 4.26 -5.91 6.18
C ASN A 23 3.48 -6.92 7.02
N PRO A 24 2.19 -6.72 7.36
CA PRO A 24 1.40 -7.74 8.02
C PRO A 24 1.23 -8.99 7.15
N LEU A 25 1.09 -8.88 5.82
CA LEU A 25 1.09 -10.06 4.94
C LEU A 25 2.37 -10.89 5.08
N ARG A 26 3.53 -10.24 5.19
CA ARG A 26 4.82 -10.91 5.39
C ARG A 26 5.01 -11.49 6.79
N ARG A 27 4.50 -10.81 7.82
CA ARG A 27 4.79 -11.15 9.23
C ARG A 27 3.73 -12.01 9.89
N ALA A 28 2.51 -11.99 9.37
CA ALA A 28 1.32 -12.60 9.96
C ALA A 28 0.28 -12.88 8.87
N GLY A 29 0.72 -13.35 7.70
CA GLY A 29 -0.16 -13.60 6.55
C GLY A 29 -1.25 -14.65 6.82
N ASP A 30 -0.98 -15.58 7.74
CA ASP A 30 -1.92 -16.56 8.28
C ASP A 30 -3.10 -15.91 9.04
N ARG A 31 -2.96 -14.66 9.45
CA ARG A 31 -3.99 -13.88 10.16
C ARG A 31 -4.71 -12.88 9.27
N VAL A 32 -4.30 -12.72 8.01
CA VAL A 32 -4.91 -11.79 7.07
C VAL A 32 -5.80 -12.57 6.10
N ASN A 33 -7.12 -12.44 6.24
CA ASN A 33 -8.09 -13.14 5.40
C ASN A 33 -8.08 -12.58 3.97
N ALA A 34 -8.05 -11.25 3.85
CA ALA A 34 -7.87 -10.55 2.58
C ALA A 34 -7.28 -9.15 2.78
N ALA A 35 -6.66 -8.64 1.71
CA ALA A 35 -6.12 -7.30 1.67
C ALA A 35 -6.70 -6.48 0.51
N VAL A 36 -6.94 -5.20 0.73
CA VAL A 36 -7.40 -4.25 -0.30
C VAL A 36 -6.43 -3.07 -0.38
N LEU A 37 -5.75 -2.97 -1.52
CA LEU A 37 -4.78 -1.94 -1.85
C LEU A 37 -5.49 -0.87 -2.70
N VAL A 38 -5.93 0.21 -2.06
CA VAL A 38 -6.60 1.31 -2.75
C VAL A 38 -5.56 2.34 -3.17
N HIS A 39 -5.48 2.61 -4.47
CA HIS A 39 -4.56 3.54 -5.13
C HIS A 39 -3.18 3.56 -4.45
N PRO A 40 -2.49 2.41 -4.43
CA PRO A 40 -1.32 2.22 -3.60
C PRO A 40 -0.18 3.14 -4.04
N SER A 41 0.57 3.65 -3.07
CA SER A 41 1.84 4.30 -3.34
C SER A 41 2.85 3.31 -3.90
N GLY A 42 3.73 3.79 -4.79
CA GLY A 42 4.76 2.96 -5.40
C GLY A 42 5.83 3.80 -6.06
N TYR A 43 6.94 3.16 -6.40
CA TYR A 43 8.06 3.76 -7.10
C TYR A 43 7.66 4.14 -8.53
N ARG A 44 8.14 5.30 -8.97
CA ARG A 44 7.95 5.80 -10.33
C ARG A 44 9.32 6.22 -10.88
N PRO A 45 9.84 5.56 -11.93
CA PRO A 45 11.16 5.88 -12.49
C PRO A 45 11.32 7.33 -12.95
N GLU A 46 10.24 7.97 -13.42
CA GLU A 46 10.28 9.37 -13.87
C GLU A 46 10.39 10.37 -12.71
N MET A 47 10.07 9.95 -11.49
CA MET A 47 10.11 10.77 -10.27
C MET A 47 10.62 9.95 -9.08
N PRO A 48 11.88 9.50 -9.11
CA PRO A 48 12.39 8.45 -8.21
C PRO A 48 12.49 8.89 -6.74
N ASP A 49 12.58 10.20 -6.48
CA ASP A 49 12.72 10.79 -5.15
C ASP A 49 11.42 11.48 -4.66
N LEU A 50 10.30 11.31 -5.38
CA LEU A 50 9.04 12.02 -5.12
C LEU A 50 8.64 11.99 -3.64
N PHE A 51 8.61 10.81 -3.02
CA PHE A 51 8.20 10.66 -1.63
C PHE A 51 9.18 11.27 -0.66
N TYR A 52 10.48 11.15 -0.90
CA TYR A 52 11.51 11.79 -0.09
C TYR A 52 11.34 13.31 -0.13
N GLN A 53 11.26 13.89 -1.34
CA GLN A 53 11.13 15.33 -1.53
C GLN A 53 9.83 15.88 -0.90
N ASN A 54 8.71 15.19 -1.09
CA ASN A 54 7.43 15.60 -0.52
C ASN A 54 7.47 15.60 1.01
N ASN A 55 8.08 14.58 1.62
CA ASN A 55 8.14 14.48 3.08
C ASN A 55 9.14 15.48 3.68
N ILE A 56 10.31 15.69 3.07
CA ILE A 56 11.28 16.70 3.52
C ILE A 56 10.70 18.11 3.45
N LYS A 57 9.96 18.44 2.37
CA LYS A 57 9.38 19.78 2.20
C LYS A 57 8.11 19.99 3.02
N GLY A 58 7.30 18.95 3.18
CA GLY A 58 5.95 19.05 3.78
C GLY A 58 5.86 18.61 5.23
N TRP A 59 6.26 17.37 5.53
CA TRP A 59 6.06 16.74 6.84
C TRP A 59 7.19 17.05 7.83
N ALA A 60 8.44 16.95 7.38
CA ALA A 60 9.63 17.02 8.23
C ALA A 60 9.72 18.29 9.09
N PRO A 61 9.44 19.52 8.58
CA PRO A 61 9.61 20.73 9.39
C PRO A 61 8.74 20.74 10.64
N LYS A 62 7.44 20.42 10.48
CA LYS A 62 6.49 20.35 11.59
C LYS A 62 6.80 19.20 12.55
N PHE A 63 7.28 18.08 12.03
CA PHE A 63 7.64 16.94 12.86
C PHE A 63 8.82 17.30 13.79
N LEU A 64 9.87 17.90 13.24
CA LEU A 64 11.04 18.35 14.01
C LEU A 64 10.69 19.42 15.04
N GLU A 65 9.80 20.38 14.71
CA GLU A 65 9.30 21.36 15.67
C GLU A 65 8.62 20.69 16.88
N SER A 66 7.87 19.60 16.64
CA SER A 66 7.14 18.87 17.69
C SER A 66 7.98 17.81 18.43
N ARG A 67 9.18 17.48 17.93
CA ARG A 67 10.03 16.40 18.44
C ARG A 67 11.47 16.88 18.64
N PRO A 68 11.73 17.61 19.73
CA PRO A 68 13.07 18.12 20.04
C PRO A 68 14.12 17.03 20.24
N ASP A 69 13.69 15.79 20.50
CA ASP A 69 14.53 14.61 20.65
C ASP A 69 14.97 13.99 19.32
N VAL A 70 14.44 14.47 18.19
CA VAL A 70 14.75 13.98 16.84
C VAL A 70 15.43 15.08 16.04
N ASN A 71 16.47 14.72 15.30
CA ASN A 71 17.18 15.66 14.42
C ASN A 71 16.92 15.38 12.93
N GLN A 72 17.40 16.29 12.08
CA GLN A 72 17.24 16.17 10.63
C GLN A 72 17.83 14.87 10.05
N ALA A 73 18.96 14.39 10.57
CA ALA A 73 19.59 13.17 10.08
C ALA A 73 18.75 11.92 10.41
N ASP A 74 18.06 11.89 11.56
CA ASP A 74 17.12 10.81 11.89
C ASP A 74 15.95 10.77 10.92
N VAL A 75 15.42 11.94 10.54
CA VAL A 75 14.35 12.08 9.56
C VAL A 75 14.80 11.62 8.17
N GLU A 76 15.99 12.02 7.73
CA GLU A 76 16.56 11.60 6.45
C GLU A 76 16.78 10.09 6.41
N ALA A 77 17.38 9.52 7.47
CA ALA A 77 17.57 8.07 7.60
C ALA A 77 16.23 7.31 7.55
N TYR A 78 15.20 7.82 8.24
CA TYR A 78 13.86 7.26 8.20
C TYR A 78 13.27 7.28 6.78
N LEU A 79 13.34 8.42 6.09
CA LEU A 79 12.78 8.56 4.74
C LEU A 79 13.56 7.76 3.70
N HIS A 80 14.88 7.65 3.81
CA HIS A 80 15.68 6.78 2.96
C HIS A 80 15.31 5.32 3.14
N ASN A 81 15.13 4.88 4.39
CA ASN A 81 14.67 3.53 4.67
C ASN A 81 13.24 3.27 4.13
N MET A 82 12.37 4.26 4.19
CA MET A 82 11.00 4.14 3.67
C MET A 82 10.91 4.14 2.14
N TYR A 83 11.66 5.01 1.46
CA TYR A 83 11.36 5.35 0.07
C TYR A 83 12.54 5.22 -0.89
N THR A 84 13.79 5.19 -0.41
CA THR A 84 14.98 5.24 -1.28
C THR A 84 15.71 3.91 -1.37
N ASN A 85 15.90 3.22 -0.24
CA ASN A 85 16.69 1.97 -0.20
C ASN A 85 16.06 0.83 -1.02
N ARG A 86 14.76 0.93 -1.32
CA ARG A 86 13.96 -0.05 -2.08
C ARG A 86 13.05 0.65 -3.09
N ALA A 87 13.64 1.61 -3.81
CA ALA A 87 12.95 2.47 -4.77
C ALA A 87 12.89 1.81 -6.16
N ASP A 88 12.18 0.69 -6.28
CA ASP A 88 12.02 -0.01 -7.57
C ASP A 88 10.61 -0.62 -7.76
N TYR A 89 9.79 -0.60 -6.71
CA TYR A 89 8.48 -1.28 -6.70
C TYR A 89 7.51 -0.70 -5.65
N VAL A 90 7.04 -1.48 -4.66
CA VAL A 90 6.06 -1.07 -3.62
C VAL A 90 6.70 -0.75 -2.25
N PHE A 91 7.99 -0.43 -2.24
CA PHE A 91 8.82 0.00 -1.09
C PHE A 91 9.07 -1.01 0.05
N THR A 92 8.11 -1.88 0.38
CA THR A 92 8.17 -2.70 1.62
C THR A 92 8.55 -4.16 1.38
N VAL A 93 8.21 -4.69 0.21
CA VAL A 93 8.46 -6.06 -0.25
C VAL A 93 8.93 -6.06 -1.70
N ASP A 94 9.57 -7.17 -2.09
CA ASP A 94 10.00 -7.42 -3.46
C ASP A 94 8.96 -8.24 -4.24
N ARG A 95 9.25 -8.43 -5.54
CA ARG A 95 8.39 -9.19 -6.46
C ARG A 95 8.30 -10.66 -6.09
N ASP A 96 9.37 -11.25 -5.55
CA ASP A 96 9.41 -12.65 -5.14
C ASP A 96 8.43 -12.91 -3.99
N PHE A 97 8.38 -12.01 -3.00
CA PHE A 97 7.39 -12.10 -1.94
C PHE A 97 5.97 -12.00 -2.50
N VAL A 98 5.70 -11.01 -3.36
CA VAL A 98 4.36 -10.81 -3.94
C VAL A 98 3.92 -12.03 -4.76
N ALA A 99 4.82 -12.61 -5.56
CA ALA A 99 4.55 -13.82 -6.36
C ALA A 99 4.22 -15.06 -5.52
N ASN A 100 4.66 -15.10 -4.26
CA ASN A 100 4.39 -16.21 -3.33
C ASN A 100 3.28 -15.89 -2.32
N CYS A 101 2.73 -14.68 -2.32
CA CYS A 101 1.70 -14.26 -1.38
C CYS A 101 0.35 -14.94 -1.69
N GLN A 102 -0.06 -15.90 -0.86
CA GLN A 102 -1.30 -16.64 -1.06
C GLN A 102 -2.55 -15.90 -0.55
N THR A 103 -2.40 -14.88 0.31
CA THR A 103 -3.54 -14.08 0.78
C THR A 103 -4.25 -13.44 -0.43
N PRO A 104 -5.59 -13.50 -0.52
CA PRO A 104 -6.35 -12.77 -1.52
C PRO A 104 -6.10 -11.26 -1.46
N ILE A 105 -5.86 -10.63 -2.61
CA ILE A 105 -5.59 -9.18 -2.71
C ILE A 105 -6.49 -8.53 -3.74
N LEU A 106 -7.19 -7.45 -3.38
CA LEU A 106 -7.90 -6.60 -4.33
C LEU A 106 -7.15 -5.26 -4.51
N ILE A 107 -6.87 -4.90 -5.76
CA ILE A 107 -6.15 -3.68 -6.10
C ILE A 107 -7.08 -2.70 -6.81
N LEU A 108 -7.22 -1.48 -6.28
CA LEU A 108 -7.93 -0.39 -6.94
C LEU A 108 -6.87 0.57 -7.50
N PRO A 109 -6.43 0.43 -8.76
CA PRO A 109 -5.32 1.21 -9.28
C PRO A 109 -5.70 2.68 -9.50
N ASP A 110 -4.68 3.50 -9.68
CA ASP A 110 -4.74 4.93 -9.99
C ASP A 110 -3.56 5.26 -10.90
N ASP A 111 -3.50 6.46 -11.47
CA ASP A 111 -2.32 6.91 -12.20
C ASP A 111 -2.04 8.39 -11.97
N VAL A 112 -1.51 8.67 -10.78
CA VAL A 112 -1.00 10.00 -10.41
C VAL A 112 0.45 9.85 -9.93
N PRO A 113 1.22 10.95 -9.79
CA PRO A 113 2.62 10.88 -9.39
C PRO A 113 2.90 9.93 -8.22
N ALA A 114 2.13 10.05 -7.14
CA ALA A 114 2.28 9.26 -5.92
C ALA A 114 1.57 7.90 -5.95
N HIS A 115 0.73 7.60 -6.95
CA HIS A 115 0.05 6.31 -7.10
C HIS A 115 0.26 5.82 -8.53
N PRO A 116 1.47 5.34 -8.86
CA PRO A 116 1.77 4.89 -10.20
C PRO A 116 0.98 3.63 -10.55
N PHE A 117 0.41 3.62 -11.75
CA PHE A 117 -0.35 2.48 -12.26
C PHE A 117 0.51 1.21 -12.39
N ALA A 118 1.76 1.37 -12.82
CA ALA A 118 2.64 0.24 -13.13
C ALA A 118 2.93 -0.67 -11.92
N PRO A 119 3.42 -0.20 -10.76
CA PRO A 119 3.59 -1.06 -9.58
C PRO A 119 2.28 -1.68 -9.06
N ALA A 120 1.15 -0.98 -9.18
CA ALA A 120 -0.15 -1.50 -8.78
C ALA A 120 -0.56 -2.70 -9.65
N MET A 121 -0.42 -2.57 -10.97
CA MET A 121 -0.73 -3.66 -11.90
C MET A 121 0.29 -4.80 -11.85
N GLU A 122 1.57 -4.48 -11.68
CA GLU A 122 2.61 -5.49 -11.48
C GLU A 122 2.31 -6.35 -10.23
N SER A 123 1.86 -5.73 -9.14
CA SER A 123 1.38 -6.46 -7.96
C SER A 123 0.22 -7.40 -8.27
N ALA A 124 -0.73 -6.95 -9.09
CA ALA A 124 -1.89 -7.76 -9.48
C ALA A 124 -1.50 -8.95 -10.37
N LEU A 125 -0.50 -8.78 -11.23
CA LEU A 125 -0.03 -9.82 -12.15
C LEU A 125 0.85 -10.85 -11.45
N LEU A 126 1.57 -10.45 -10.39
CA LEU A 126 2.45 -11.34 -9.63
C LEU A 126 1.68 -12.15 -8.58
N ALA A 127 0.79 -11.53 -7.81
CA ALA A 127 0.11 -12.20 -6.69
C ALA A 127 -0.91 -13.25 -7.20
N PRO A 128 -0.77 -14.54 -6.85
CA PRO A 128 -1.59 -15.63 -7.40
C PRO A 128 -3.10 -15.47 -7.23
N ASN A 129 -3.54 -14.86 -6.13
CA ASN A 129 -4.95 -14.70 -5.76
C ASN A 129 -5.42 -13.25 -5.85
N ALA A 130 -4.78 -12.44 -6.70
CA ALA A 130 -5.13 -11.03 -6.83
C ALA A 130 -6.30 -10.77 -7.81
N GLN A 131 -7.02 -9.70 -7.54
CA GLN A 131 -8.03 -9.12 -8.42
C GLN A 131 -7.75 -7.63 -8.61
N VAL A 132 -8.13 -7.11 -9.78
CA VAL A 132 -8.08 -5.68 -10.08
C VAL A 132 -9.50 -5.16 -10.13
N SER A 133 -9.76 -4.08 -9.41
CA SER A 133 -11.02 -3.38 -9.49
C SER A 133 -11.07 -2.48 -10.72
N LEU A 134 -12.20 -1.83 -10.92
CA LEU A 134 -12.42 -0.97 -12.05
C LEU A 134 -11.38 0.17 -12.12
N TYR A 135 -11.01 0.59 -13.32
CA TYR A 135 -10.11 1.72 -13.52
C TYR A 135 -10.60 2.56 -14.71
N PRO A 136 -10.74 3.88 -14.56
CA PRO A 136 -10.61 4.67 -13.32
C PRO A 136 -11.77 4.44 -12.34
N TRP A 137 -11.49 4.20 -11.05
CA TRP A 137 -12.55 3.95 -10.04
C TRP A 137 -13.16 5.18 -9.38
N ARG A 138 -12.46 6.32 -9.43
CA ARG A 138 -12.93 7.58 -8.85
C ARG A 138 -13.68 8.46 -9.85
N GLN A 139 -13.62 8.14 -11.14
CA GLN A 139 -14.19 9.00 -12.18
C GLN A 139 -14.82 8.16 -13.31
N PRO A 140 -16.02 8.55 -13.79
CA PRO A 140 -16.95 9.50 -13.15
C PRO A 140 -17.37 9.03 -11.74
N ASP A 141 -17.92 9.92 -10.91
CA ASP A 141 -18.32 9.62 -9.52
C ASP A 141 -19.25 8.39 -9.40
N ALA A 142 -20.01 8.09 -10.45
CA ALA A 142 -20.85 6.89 -10.58
C ALA A 142 -20.06 5.57 -10.45
N HIS A 143 -18.74 5.59 -10.63
CA HIS A 143 -17.86 4.45 -10.44
C HIS A 143 -17.59 4.13 -8.96
N ILE A 144 -17.64 5.13 -8.07
CA ILE A 144 -17.32 4.95 -6.65
C ILE A 144 -18.26 3.91 -6.00
N PRO A 145 -19.59 3.97 -6.17
CA PRO A 145 -20.48 2.92 -5.66
C PRO A 145 -20.17 1.52 -6.21
N LEU A 146 -19.71 1.41 -7.46
CA LEU A 146 -19.33 0.14 -8.07
C LEU A 146 -18.06 -0.43 -7.44
N ALA A 147 -17.05 0.42 -7.24
CA ALA A 147 -15.80 0.06 -6.56
C ALA A 147 -16.05 -0.37 -5.11
N VAL A 148 -16.88 0.39 -4.36
CA VAL A 148 -17.28 0.03 -2.99
C VAL A 148 -18.03 -1.30 -2.96
N ARG A 149 -18.91 -1.55 -3.94
CA ARG A 149 -19.60 -2.84 -4.05
C ARG A 149 -18.61 -3.98 -4.30
N HIS A 150 -17.64 -3.78 -5.19
CA HIS A 150 -16.61 -4.79 -5.45
C HIS A 150 -15.80 -5.10 -4.19
N VAL A 151 -15.30 -4.08 -3.48
CA VAL A 151 -14.59 -4.25 -2.20
C VAL A 151 -15.41 -5.05 -1.19
N ARG A 152 -16.69 -4.70 -1.02
CA ARG A 152 -17.58 -5.43 -0.10
C ARG A 152 -17.80 -6.88 -0.50
N THR A 153 -18.00 -7.17 -1.78
CA THR A 153 -18.18 -8.54 -2.27
C THR A 153 -16.90 -9.35 -2.11
N PHE A 154 -15.75 -8.76 -2.45
CA PHE A 154 -14.44 -9.39 -2.31
C PHE A 154 -14.14 -9.78 -0.86
N LEU A 155 -14.28 -8.83 0.09
CA LEU A 155 -14.02 -9.10 1.51
C LEU A 155 -14.96 -10.15 2.08
N LYS A 156 -16.25 -10.15 1.70
CA LYS A 156 -17.21 -11.17 2.14
C LYS A 156 -16.85 -12.58 1.64
N ALA A 157 -16.34 -12.69 0.42
CA ALA A 157 -15.95 -13.98 -0.14
C ALA A 157 -14.70 -14.55 0.54
N ALA A 158 -13.79 -13.70 0.98
CA ALA A 158 -12.56 -14.11 1.68
C ALA A 158 -12.81 -14.66 3.10
N GLN A 159 -13.94 -14.33 3.72
CA GLN A 159 -14.31 -14.83 5.05
C GLN A 159 -14.92 -16.26 5.04
N GLN A 160 -15.07 -16.87 3.87
CA GLN A 160 -15.72 -18.18 3.70
C GLN A 160 -14.74 -19.36 3.62
N TYR A 161 -13.44 -19.09 3.80
CA TYR A 161 -12.36 -20.07 3.81
C TYR A 161 -11.58 -19.97 5.13
#